data_AF-A0A1C5AB48-F1
#
_entry.id   AF-A0A1C5AB48-F1
#
_cell.length_a   1.000
_cell.length_b   1.000
_cell.length_c   1.000
_cell.angle_alpha   90.00
_cell.angle_beta   90.00
_cell.angle_gamma   90.00
#
_symmetry.space_group_name_H-M   'P 1'
#
loop_
_entity.id
_entity.type
_entity.pdbx_description
1 polymer ?
#
loop_
_entity_poly.entity_id
_entity_poly.type
_entity_poly.pdbx_seq_one_letter_code
_entity_poly.pdbx_strand_id
1 'polypeptide(L)'
;MTDPLAELAAVVAERHALDPADFAARVRRQLARRMARGRIPFKVCPACGEALPALSFAEDISKGDGLKVVCRECDAARQAERRSASPSPGA
;
A
#
# COMPACT_ATOMS: atom_id res chain seq x y z
N MET A 1 21.22 -22.63 -8.41
CA MET A 1 20.46 -21.50 -8.97
C MET A 1 20.42 -20.42 -7.90
N THR A 2 21.07 -19.28 -8.12
CA THR A 2 21.06 -18.15 -7.17
C THR A 2 19.68 -17.49 -7.17
N ASP A 3 19.20 -17.08 -5.99
CA ASP A 3 17.97 -16.28 -5.83
C ASP A 3 18.28 -14.84 -6.29
N PRO A 4 17.75 -14.37 -7.43
CA PRO A 4 18.04 -13.03 -7.95
C PRO A 4 17.63 -11.92 -6.99
N LEU A 5 16.63 -12.17 -6.12
CA LEU A 5 16.21 -11.20 -5.12
C LEU A 5 17.21 -11.12 -3.97
N ALA A 6 17.83 -12.23 -3.60
CA ALA A 6 18.89 -12.24 -2.59
C ALA A 6 20.14 -11.51 -3.11
N GLU A 7 20.48 -11.68 -4.39
CA GLU A 7 21.59 -10.98 -5.03
C GLU A 7 21.35 -9.46 -5.10
N LEU A 8 20.18 -9.04 -5.58
CA LEU A 8 19.78 -7.63 -5.56
C LEU A 8 19.75 -7.06 -4.14
N ALA A 9 19.24 -7.82 -3.18
CA ALA A 9 19.17 -7.40 -1.78
C ALA A 9 20.56 -7.16 -1.18
N ALA A 10 21.55 -8.00 -1.50
CA ALA A 10 22.92 -7.80 -1.04
C ALA A 10 23.52 -6.49 -1.57
N VAL A 11 23.39 -6.21 -2.87
CA VAL A 11 23.90 -4.99 -3.51
C VAL A 11 23.25 -3.73 -2.90
N VAL A 12 21.94 -3.74 -2.71
CA VAL A 12 21.22 -2.59 -2.14
C VAL A 12 21.52 -2.43 -0.66
N ALA A 13 21.61 -3.53 0.10
CA ALA A 13 21.92 -3.48 1.51
C ALA A 13 23.32 -2.90 1.78
N GLU A 14 24.34 -3.33 1.02
CA GLU A 14 25.69 -2.77 1.10
C GLU A 14 25.69 -1.26 0.83
N ARG A 15 25.06 -0.83 -0.28
CA ARG A 15 24.97 0.59 -0.67
C ARG A 15 24.37 1.48 0.41
N HIS A 16 23.48 0.93 1.23
CA HIS A 16 22.73 1.67 2.24
C HIS A 16 23.09 1.29 3.68
N ALA A 17 24.16 0.51 3.90
CA ALA A 17 24.59 0.00 5.20
C ALA A 17 23.45 -0.68 5.98
N LEU A 18 22.67 -1.52 5.30
CA LEU A 18 21.58 -2.31 5.87
C LEU A 18 22.03 -3.76 6.07
N ASP A 19 21.37 -4.48 6.97
CA ASP A 19 21.50 -5.94 7.03
C ASP A 19 20.86 -6.59 5.78
N PRO A 20 21.59 -7.39 4.98
CA PRO A 20 21.07 -7.98 3.75
C PRO A 20 19.92 -8.95 3.96
N ALA A 21 19.91 -9.72 5.04
CA ALA A 21 18.88 -10.71 5.32
C ALA A 21 17.56 -10.02 5.70
N ASP A 22 17.63 -9.01 6.57
CA ASP A 22 16.50 -8.17 6.94
C ASP A 22 15.95 -7.38 5.76
N PHE A 23 16.82 -6.80 4.94
CA PHE A 23 16.40 -6.08 3.73
C PHE A 23 15.67 -7.03 2.77
N ALA A 24 16.24 -8.21 2.51
CA ALA A 24 15.60 -9.23 1.66
C ALA A 24 14.24 -9.68 2.23
N ALA A 25 14.13 -9.89 3.55
CA ALA A 25 12.86 -10.25 4.20
C ALA A 25 11.79 -9.14 4.05
N ARG A 26 12.18 -7.88 4.25
CA ARG A 26 11.29 -6.72 4.07
C ARG A 26 10.81 -6.60 2.62
N VAL A 27 11.72 -6.74 1.66
CA VAL A 27 11.41 -6.67 0.23
C VAL A 27 10.49 -7.82 -0.18
N ARG A 28 10.78 -9.06 0.22
CA ARG A 28 9.90 -10.23 -0.03
C ARG A 28 8.49 -10.00 0.49
N ARG A 29 8.35 -9.53 1.74
CA ARG A 29 7.05 -9.21 2.34
C ARG A 29 6.30 -8.14 1.54
N GLN A 30 6.99 -7.09 1.11
CA GLN A 30 6.37 -5.99 0.37
C GLN A 30 5.97 -6.39 -1.05
N LEU A 31 6.79 -7.19 -1.73
CA LEU A 31 6.50 -7.75 -3.06
C LEU A 31 5.33 -8.73 -3.02
N ALA A 32 5.32 -9.69 -2.09
CA ALA A 32 4.22 -10.66 -1.95
C ALA A 32 2.88 -9.95 -1.73
N ARG A 33 2.87 -8.93 -0.86
CA ARG A 33 1.71 -8.05 -0.66
C ARG A 33 1.29 -7.34 -1.94
N ARG A 34 2.24 -6.77 -2.69
CA ARG A 34 1.98 -6.09 -3.97
C ARG A 34 1.40 -7.04 -5.02
N MET A 35 1.92 -8.26 -5.15
CA MET A 35 1.44 -9.26 -6.10
C MET A 35 0.04 -9.78 -5.75
N ALA A 36 -0.25 -10.04 -4.47
CA ALA A 36 -1.60 -10.42 -4.03
C ALA A 36 -2.65 -9.36 -4.43
N ARG A 37 -2.29 -8.07 -4.40
CA ARG A 37 -3.14 -6.94 -4.80
C ARG A 37 -3.24 -6.74 -6.31
N GLY A 38 -2.17 -7.01 -7.05
CA GLY A 38 -2.14 -6.96 -8.52
C GLY A 38 -3.10 -7.95 -9.18
N ARG A 39 -3.75 -8.83 -8.41
CA ARG A 39 -4.82 -9.71 -8.89
C ARG A 39 -6.03 -8.93 -9.39
N ILE A 40 -6.24 -7.70 -8.89
CA ILE A 40 -7.27 -6.78 -9.41
C ILE A 40 -6.56 -5.58 -10.03
N PRO A 41 -6.52 -5.45 -11.37
CA PRO A 41 -5.83 -4.34 -12.01
C PRO A 41 -6.59 -3.01 -11.85
N PHE A 42 -7.92 -3.06 -11.89
CA PHE A 42 -8.81 -1.89 -11.81
C PHE A 42 -9.98 -2.14 -10.85
N LYS A 43 -10.40 -1.09 -10.14
CA LYS A 43 -11.57 -1.08 -9.26
C LYS A 43 -12.38 0.19 -9.48
N VAL A 44 -13.70 0.07 -9.38
CA VAL A 44 -14.60 1.23 -9.43
C VAL A 44 -14.70 1.84 -8.04
N CYS A 45 -14.46 3.15 -7.93
CA CYS A 45 -14.69 3.88 -6.69
C CYS A 45 -16.19 4.21 -6.59
N PRO A 46 -16.91 3.77 -5.55
CA PRO A 46 -18.34 4.06 -5.42
C PRO A 46 -18.64 5.52 -5.05
N ALA A 47 -17.62 6.30 -4.64
CA ALA A 47 -17.80 7.70 -4.26
C ALA A 47 -17.73 8.65 -5.47
N CYS A 48 -16.79 8.43 -6.40
CA CYS A 48 -16.69 9.23 -7.63
C CYS A 48 -17.22 8.53 -8.88
N GLY A 49 -17.47 7.22 -8.83
CA GLY A 49 -17.97 6.41 -9.95
C GLY A 49 -16.90 5.98 -10.96
N GLU A 50 -15.65 6.41 -10.81
CA GLU A 50 -14.59 6.15 -11.79
C GLU A 50 -13.93 4.77 -11.62
N ALA A 51 -13.61 4.13 -12.75
CA ALA A 51 -12.77 2.94 -12.80
C ALA A 51 -11.29 3.33 -12.74
N LEU A 52 -10.67 3.09 -11.60
CA LEU A 52 -9.29 3.50 -11.32
C LEU A 52 -8.38 2.28 -11.14
N PRO A 53 -7.07 2.42 -11.40
CA PRO A 53 -6.10 1.38 -11.05
C PRO A 53 -6.20 1.03 -9.56
N ALA A 54 -6.02 -0.25 -9.21
CA ALA A 54 -6.04 -0.68 -7.82
C ALA A 54 -5.01 0.03 -6.91
N LEU A 55 -3.92 0.52 -7.50
CA LEU A 55 -2.90 1.35 -6.84
C LEU A 55 -3.44 2.72 -6.36
N SER A 56 -4.54 3.20 -6.95
CA SER A 56 -5.23 4.43 -6.54
C SER A 56 -6.06 4.26 -5.27
N PHE A 57 -6.17 3.05 -4.74
CA PHE A 57 -6.85 2.73 -3.49
C PHE A 57 -5.82 2.51 -2.37
N ALA A 58 -6.12 2.94 -1.14
CA ALA A 58 -5.22 2.73 0.00
C ALA A 58 -5.27 1.27 0.48
N GLU A 59 -4.23 0.82 1.17
CA GLU A 59 -4.18 -0.53 1.74
C GLU A 59 -5.17 -0.66 2.90
N ASP A 60 -5.95 -1.73 2.90
CA ASP A 60 -6.84 -2.10 4.01
C ASP A 60 -6.87 -3.62 4.16
N ILE A 61 -6.05 -4.12 5.08
CA ILE A 61 -5.90 -5.56 5.36
C ILE A 61 -7.18 -6.20 5.92
N SER A 62 -8.16 -5.39 6.36
CA SER A 62 -9.45 -5.91 6.81
C SER A 62 -10.36 -6.34 5.66
N LYS A 63 -10.04 -5.96 4.42
CA LYS A 63 -10.82 -6.29 3.23
C LYS A 63 -10.27 -7.53 2.54
N GLY A 64 -11.16 -8.33 1.95
CA GLY A 64 -10.78 -9.57 1.27
C GLY A 64 -9.82 -9.36 0.09
N ASP A 65 -9.87 -8.19 -0.54
CA ASP A 65 -8.96 -7.77 -1.62
C ASP A 65 -7.77 -6.93 -1.13
N GLY A 66 -7.70 -6.63 0.17
CA GLY A 66 -6.59 -5.90 0.79
C GLY A 66 -6.54 -4.39 0.45
N LEU A 67 -7.60 -3.83 -0.13
CA LEU A 67 -7.69 -2.43 -0.56
C LEU A 67 -8.94 -1.77 0.03
N LYS A 68 -8.86 -0.46 0.26
CA LYS A 68 -10.03 0.34 0.62
C LYS A 68 -11.08 0.30 -0.48
N VAL A 69 -12.32 0.51 -0.06
CA VAL A 69 -13.49 0.57 -0.95
C VAL A 69 -13.48 1.81 -1.85
N VAL A 70 -12.97 2.94 -1.35
CA VAL A 70 -12.92 4.23 -2.05
C VAL A 70 -11.49 4.58 -2.45
N CYS A 71 -11.33 5.37 -3.52
CA CYS A 71 -10.03 5.85 -3.96
C CYS A 71 -9.41 6.80 -2.91
N ARG A 72 -8.08 6.99 -3.00
CA ARG A 72 -7.32 7.84 -2.08
C ARG A 72 -7.81 9.28 -2.04
N GLU A 73 -8.28 9.82 -3.15
CA GLU A 73 -8.78 11.20 -3.24
C GLU A 73 -10.09 11.36 -2.47
N CYS A 74 -11.07 10.47 -2.71
CA CYS A 74 -12.33 10.47 -1.97
C CYS A 74 -12.11 10.16 -0.47
N ASP A 75 -11.17 9.28 -0.13
CA ASP A 75 -10.80 9.01 1.27
C ASP A 75 -10.19 10.26 1.93
N ALA A 76 -9.28 10.96 1.23
CA ALA A 76 -8.66 12.18 1.74
C ALA A 76 -9.68 13.30 1.97
N ALA A 77 -10.60 13.52 1.02
CA ALA A 77 -11.68 14.49 1.15
C ALA A 77 -12.55 14.19 2.37
N ARG A 78 -12.99 12.93 2.51
CA ARG A 78 -13.79 12.49 3.67
C ARG A 78 -13.05 12.66 5.00
N GLN A 79 -11.75 12.40 5.04
CA GLN A 79 -10.93 12.56 6.24
C GLN A 79 -10.68 14.03 6.58
N ALA A 80 -10.64 14.92 5.58
CA ALA A 80 -10.56 16.36 5.79
C ALA A 80 -11.87 16.90 6.39
N GLU A 81 -13.02 16.53 5.81
CA GLU A 81 -14.35 16.88 6.34
C GLU A 81 -14.53 16.44 7.80
N ARG A 82 -14.14 15.20 8.13
CA ARG A 82 -14.19 14.69 9.50
C ARG A 82 -13.33 15.51 10.45
N ARG A 83 -12.13 15.91 10.02
CA ARG A 83 -11.21 16.71 10.83
C ARG A 83 -11.75 18.12 11.09
N SER A 84 -12.43 18.73 10.11
CA SER A 84 -13.06 20.05 10.28
C SER A 84 -14.37 20.00 11.07
N ALA A 85 -15.11 18.89 11.02
CA ALA A 85 -16.41 18.74 11.68
C ALA A 85 -16.32 18.18 13.11
N SER A 86 -15.18 17.60 13.49
CA SER A 86 -14.96 17.10 14.85
C SER A 86 -14.45 18.25 15.72
N PRO A 87 -15.19 18.74 16.74
CA PRO A 87 -14.57 19.56 17.77
C PRO A 87 -13.48 18.71 18.45
N SER A 88 -12.30 19.28 18.61
CA SER A 88 -11.17 18.62 19.29
C SER A 88 -11.62 18.10 20.65
N PRO A 89 -11.49 16.79 20.96
CA PRO A 89 -11.73 16.33 22.31
C PRO A 89 -10.54 16.79 23.17
N GLY A 90 -10.76 17.81 23.99
CA GLY A 90 -9.85 18.23 25.05
C GLY A 90 -9.23 19.62 24.85
N ALA A 91 -9.83 20.59 25.53
CA ALA A 91 -9.12 21.70 26.17
C ALA A 91 -8.98 21.36 27.66
#